data_AF-A0A9X7JTF8-F1
#
_entry.id   AF-A0A9X7JTF8-F1
#
_cell.length_a   1.000
_cell.length_b   1.000
_cell.length_c   1.000
_cell.angle_alpha   90.00
_cell.angle_beta   90.00
_cell.angle_gamma   90.00
#
_symmetry.space_group_name_H-M   'P 1'
#
loop_
_entity.id
_entity.type
_entity.pdbx_description
1 polymer ?
#
loop_
_entity_poly.entity_id
_entity_poly.type
_entity_poly.pdbx_seq_one_letter_code
_entity_poly.pdbx_strand_id
1 'polypeptide(L)'
;MGFLDVILGRSKPVRPDLDQLFALPSAAITLQAGAGLTPTGLGSVCFASVEGGAFGQLQQDVRALLDADTERGGQPVEFSRDAYGYTWLLARQPPEDTAALVNDLHAVNTLLQEGGFGPQLLCSLMGFRGADGRSLALVYLYKRGTFYPFAPVAGAGDKRDNGLELQVRALLANDLRIEEDLARWFPVWGAPGL
;
A
#
# COMPACT_ATOMS: atom_id res chain seq x y z
N MET A 1 4.92 -32.22 -8.25
CA MET A 1 4.42 -31.01 -8.96
C MET A 1 4.11 -31.45 -10.38
N GLY A 2 2.83 -31.63 -10.72
CA GLY A 2 2.43 -32.27 -11.98
C GLY A 2 2.19 -31.26 -13.09
N PHE A 3 2.70 -31.56 -14.28
CA PHE A 3 2.52 -30.81 -15.54
C PHE A 3 1.02 -30.56 -15.91
N LEU A 4 0.09 -31.27 -15.27
CA LEU A 4 -1.35 -31.23 -15.57
C LEU A 4 -2.12 -30.10 -14.86
N ASP A 5 -1.60 -29.53 -13.76
CA ASP A 5 -2.27 -28.42 -13.06
C ASP A 5 -2.21 -27.09 -13.84
N VAL A 6 -1.19 -26.92 -14.70
CA VAL A 6 -1.00 -25.73 -15.56
C VAL A 6 -1.99 -25.72 -16.73
N ILE A 7 -2.40 -26.90 -17.23
CA ILE A 7 -3.33 -27.02 -18.37
C ILE A 7 -4.80 -26.77 -17.96
N LEU A 8 -5.14 -27.00 -16.67
CA LEU A 8 -6.51 -26.82 -16.17
C LEU A 8 -6.81 -25.40 -15.64
N GLY A 9 -5.92 -24.43 -15.85
CA GLY A 9 -6.14 -23.02 -15.45
C GLY A 9 -6.30 -22.80 -13.95
N ARG A 10 -6.04 -23.82 -13.12
CA ARG A 10 -6.09 -23.73 -11.66
C ARG A 10 -4.71 -23.33 -11.12
N SER A 11 -4.26 -22.14 -11.49
CA SER A 11 -3.23 -21.48 -10.69
C SER A 11 -3.81 -21.28 -9.29
N LYS A 12 -3.25 -21.95 -8.27
CA LYS A 12 -3.57 -21.64 -6.87
C LYS A 12 -3.40 -20.13 -6.68
N PRO A 13 -4.41 -19.41 -6.17
CA PRO A 13 -4.26 -18.00 -5.84
C PRO A 13 -3.02 -17.84 -4.95
N VAL A 14 -2.13 -16.91 -5.31
CA VAL A 14 -0.99 -16.55 -4.45
C VAL A 14 -1.60 -16.06 -3.15
N ARG A 15 -1.20 -16.65 -2.02
CA ARG A 15 -1.66 -16.19 -0.72
C ARG A 15 -1.04 -14.82 -0.46
N PRO A 16 -1.83 -13.84 0.04
CA PRO A 16 -1.29 -12.60 0.56
C PRO A 16 -0.20 -12.92 1.59
N ASP A 17 0.94 -12.26 1.48
CA ASP A 17 2.03 -12.36 2.43
C ASP A 17 2.30 -10.97 2.99
N LEU A 18 1.62 -10.64 4.09
CA LEU A 18 1.70 -9.31 4.70
C LEU A 18 3.08 -9.00 5.26
N ASP A 19 3.90 -10.03 5.53
CA ASP A 19 5.27 -9.84 6.01
C ASP A 19 6.14 -9.13 4.96
N GLN A 20 5.73 -9.17 3.68
CA GLN A 20 6.37 -8.44 2.60
C GLN A 20 6.35 -6.92 2.81
N LEU A 21 5.40 -6.38 3.59
CA LEU A 21 5.37 -4.95 3.93
C LEU A 21 6.62 -4.54 4.73
N PHE A 22 7.21 -5.44 5.53
CA PHE A 22 8.41 -5.17 6.33
C PHE A 22 9.68 -4.96 5.51
N ALA A 23 9.64 -5.17 4.18
CA ALA A 23 10.74 -4.81 3.29
C ALA A 23 10.74 -3.31 2.88
N LEU A 24 9.63 -2.59 3.09
CA LEU A 24 9.49 -1.18 2.72
C LEU A 24 10.52 -0.25 3.39
N PRO A 25 10.90 -0.39 4.67
CA PRO A 25 11.92 0.45 5.29
C PRO A 25 13.28 0.36 4.58
N SER A 26 13.69 -0.85 4.17
CA SER A 26 14.92 -1.04 3.39
C SER A 26 14.80 -0.40 2.01
N ALA A 27 13.68 -0.63 1.32
CA ALA A 27 13.41 -0.04 0.01
C ALA A 27 13.37 1.50 0.05
N ALA A 28 12.90 2.09 1.14
CA ALA A 28 12.90 3.53 1.34
C ALA A 28 14.32 4.11 1.35
N ILE A 29 15.27 3.43 2.01
CA ILE A 29 16.69 3.82 2.01
C ILE A 29 17.26 3.75 0.59
N THR A 30 16.98 2.67 -0.14
CA THR A 30 17.41 2.52 -1.55
C THR A 30 16.83 3.61 -2.44
N LEU A 31 15.54 3.93 -2.30
CA LEU A 31 14.87 5.01 -3.05
C LEU A 31 15.50 6.38 -2.78
N GLN A 32 15.78 6.67 -1.51
CA GLN A 32 16.41 7.93 -1.13
C GLN A 32 17.82 8.04 -1.74
N ALA A 33 18.62 6.98 -1.67
CA ALA A 33 19.98 6.98 -2.18
C ALA A 33 20.05 6.96 -3.72
N GLY A 34 19.17 6.20 -4.39
CA GLY A 34 19.23 5.96 -5.84
C GLY A 34 18.36 6.87 -6.70
N ALA A 35 17.30 7.45 -6.13
CA ALA A 35 16.34 8.28 -6.87
C ALA A 35 16.05 9.64 -6.20
N GLY A 36 16.60 9.91 -5.01
CA GLY A 36 16.34 11.16 -4.27
C GLY A 36 14.89 11.29 -3.79
N LEU A 37 14.19 10.16 -3.65
CA LEU A 37 12.81 10.09 -3.18
C LEU A 37 12.80 9.73 -1.69
N THR A 38 12.30 10.62 -0.85
CA THR A 38 12.21 10.42 0.60
C THR A 38 10.80 10.03 1.02
N PRO A 39 10.63 9.20 2.06
CA PRO A 39 9.31 8.91 2.63
C PRO A 39 8.54 10.18 2.98
N THR A 40 7.21 10.13 2.85
CA THR A 40 6.33 11.22 3.32
C THR A 40 5.83 10.99 4.75
N GLY A 41 6.03 9.80 5.31
CA GLY A 41 5.38 9.38 6.57
C GLY A 41 3.89 9.03 6.39
N LEU A 42 3.41 8.98 5.15
CA LEU A 42 2.02 8.68 4.82
C LEU A 42 1.91 7.29 4.20
N GLY A 43 0.96 6.50 4.69
CA GLY A 43 0.63 5.20 4.12
C GLY A 43 -0.86 4.95 4.20
N SER A 44 -1.40 4.20 3.26
CA SER A 44 -2.83 3.90 3.27
C SER A 44 -3.16 2.47 2.88
N VAL A 45 -4.30 1.98 3.39
CA VAL A 45 -4.87 0.66 3.08
C VAL A 45 -6.19 0.86 2.35
N CYS A 46 -6.31 0.24 1.18
CA CYS A 46 -7.51 0.27 0.35
C CYS A 46 -8.27 -1.06 0.46
N PHE A 47 -9.58 -0.96 0.67
CA PHE A 47 -10.48 -2.10 0.70
C PHE A 47 -11.82 -1.79 0.05
N ALA A 48 -12.42 -2.82 -0.54
CA ALA A 48 -13.78 -2.75 -1.05
C ALA A 48 -14.73 -2.39 0.09
N SER A 49 -15.53 -1.35 -0.11
CA SER A 49 -16.53 -0.96 0.89
C SER A 49 -17.58 -2.06 1.00
N VAL A 50 -17.85 -2.49 2.23
CA VAL A 50 -18.92 -3.41 2.55
C VAL A 50 -19.95 -2.67 3.39
N GLU A 51 -21.22 -2.78 3.01
CA GLU A 51 -22.32 -2.27 3.81
C GLU A 51 -22.67 -3.29 4.90
N GLY A 52 -22.68 -2.87 6.17
CA GLY A 52 -23.11 -3.72 7.29
C GLY A 52 -22.50 -3.33 8.63
N GLY A 53 -23.23 -3.62 9.73
CA GLY A 53 -22.82 -3.27 11.09
C GLY A 53 -21.49 -3.89 11.53
N ALA A 54 -21.18 -5.11 11.09
CA ALA A 54 -19.92 -5.79 11.42
C ALA A 54 -18.69 -5.04 10.87
N PHE A 55 -18.81 -4.44 9.69
CA PHE A 55 -17.74 -3.65 9.10
C PHE A 55 -17.57 -2.31 9.82
N GLY A 56 -18.68 -1.67 10.20
CA GLY A 56 -18.65 -0.46 11.02
C GLY A 56 -17.96 -0.69 12.38
N GLN A 57 -18.23 -1.83 13.02
CA GLN A 57 -17.54 -2.21 14.27
C GLN A 57 -16.04 -2.39 14.05
N LEU A 58 -15.64 -3.12 12.99
CA LEU A 58 -14.23 -3.35 12.71
C LEU A 58 -13.48 -2.06 12.39
N GLN A 59 -14.10 -1.10 11.70
CA GLN A 59 -13.51 0.23 11.50
C GLN A 59 -13.26 0.95 12.82
N GLN A 60 -14.18 0.83 13.78
CA GLN A 60 -14.00 1.38 15.13
C GLN A 60 -12.88 0.67 15.88
N ASP A 61 -12.77 -0.67 15.76
CA ASP A 61 -11.73 -1.46 16.42
C ASP A 61 -10.34 -1.12 15.86
N VAL A 62 -10.20 -0.99 14.52
CA VAL A 62 -8.96 -0.56 13.87
C VAL A 62 -8.57 0.84 14.31
N ARG A 63 -9.54 1.76 14.35
CA ARG A 63 -9.30 3.12 14.86
C ARG A 63 -8.84 3.09 16.31
N ALA A 64 -9.52 2.34 17.17
CA ALA A 64 -9.16 2.25 18.59
C ALA A 64 -7.76 1.65 18.80
N LEU A 65 -7.36 0.68 17.97
CA LEU A 65 -6.01 0.10 18.04
C LEU A 65 -4.94 1.13 17.67
N LEU A 66 -5.10 1.82 16.54
CA LEU A 66 -4.08 2.73 16.02
C LEU A 66 -4.06 4.07 16.74
N ASP A 67 -5.22 4.53 17.21
CA ASP A 67 -5.32 5.76 17.96
C ASP A 67 -4.93 5.57 19.44
N ALA A 68 -4.58 4.35 19.88
CA ALA A 68 -4.18 4.08 21.26
C ALA A 68 -2.94 4.89 21.70
N ASP A 69 -2.05 5.21 20.77
CA ASP A 69 -0.87 6.06 21.02
C ASP A 69 -1.12 7.56 20.77
N THR A 70 -2.33 7.98 20.36
CA THR A 70 -2.65 9.41 20.17
C THR A 70 -2.55 10.21 21.48
N GLU A 71 -2.80 9.57 22.63
CA GLU A 71 -2.61 10.17 23.96
C GLU A 71 -1.13 10.57 24.22
N ARG A 72 -0.18 9.99 23.48
CA ARG A 72 1.26 10.28 23.54
C ARG A 72 1.72 11.23 22.44
N GLY A 73 0.79 11.86 21.71
CA GLY A 73 1.08 12.82 20.64
C GLY A 73 1.01 12.26 19.21
N GLY A 74 0.56 11.02 19.04
CA GLY A 74 0.27 10.43 17.73
C GLY A 74 -0.89 11.15 17.00
N GLN A 75 -0.92 11.06 15.67
CA GLN A 75 -2.01 11.58 14.85
C GLN A 75 -3.06 10.49 14.60
N PRO A 76 -4.35 10.79 14.68
CA PRO A 76 -5.39 9.78 14.48
C PRO A 76 -5.46 9.31 13.02
N VAL A 77 -5.92 8.07 12.84
CA VAL A 77 -6.13 7.51 11.51
C VAL A 77 -7.39 8.06 10.84
N GLU A 78 -7.27 8.39 9.57
CA GLU A 78 -8.35 8.98 8.77
C GLU A 78 -8.97 7.93 7.85
N PHE A 79 -10.30 7.83 7.89
CA PHE A 79 -11.05 7.03 6.92
C PHE A 79 -11.67 7.94 5.89
N SER A 80 -11.52 7.57 4.62
CA SER A 80 -12.14 8.28 3.50
C SER A 80 -12.71 7.29 2.50
N ARG A 81 -13.59 7.78 1.62
CA ARG A 81 -14.15 6.99 0.52
C ARG A 81 -13.87 7.71 -0.78
N ASP A 82 -13.38 6.99 -1.78
CA ASP A 82 -13.12 7.56 -3.09
C ASP A 82 -14.38 7.59 -3.98
N ALA A 83 -14.25 8.20 -5.16
CA ALA A 83 -15.34 8.33 -6.14
C ALA A 83 -15.79 6.98 -6.74
N TYR A 84 -14.98 5.94 -6.62
CA TYR A 84 -15.29 4.58 -7.08
C TYR A 84 -15.95 3.74 -5.97
N GLY A 85 -16.11 4.32 -4.79
CA GLY A 85 -16.75 3.70 -3.65
C GLY A 85 -15.83 2.78 -2.86
N TYR A 86 -14.51 2.82 -3.04
CA TYR A 86 -13.55 2.13 -2.17
C TYR A 86 -13.30 2.93 -0.90
N THR A 87 -13.07 2.21 0.21
CA THR A 87 -12.71 2.84 1.48
C THR A 87 -11.19 2.80 1.63
N TRP A 88 -10.65 3.90 2.14
CA TRP A 88 -9.24 4.08 2.43
C TRP A 88 -9.07 4.40 3.90
N LEU A 89 -8.04 3.81 4.51
CA LEU A 89 -7.53 4.20 5.81
C LEU A 89 -6.15 4.83 5.61
N LEU A 90 -5.95 6.06 6.09
CA LEU A 90 -4.68 6.78 6.06
C LEU A 90 -4.03 6.77 7.44
N ALA A 91 -2.83 6.19 7.50
CA ALA A 91 -1.93 6.20 8.64
C ALA A 91 -0.84 7.26 8.46
N ARG A 92 -0.38 7.82 9.58
CA ARG A 92 0.60 8.90 9.64
C ARG A 92 1.64 8.62 10.70
N GLN A 93 2.91 8.70 10.30
CA GLN A 93 4.06 8.64 11.18
C GLN A 93 5.07 9.72 10.78
N PRO A 94 6.03 10.07 11.65
CA PRO A 94 7.18 10.86 11.23
C PRO A 94 7.83 10.25 9.97
N PRO A 95 8.22 11.05 8.96
CA PRO A 95 8.80 10.54 7.72
C PRO A 95 10.00 9.60 7.91
N GLU A 96 10.79 9.84 8.96
CA GLU A 96 11.93 9.01 9.35
C GLU A 96 11.53 7.66 9.96
N ASP A 97 10.33 7.54 10.53
CA ASP A 97 9.85 6.33 11.21
C ASP A 97 9.02 5.43 10.28
N THR A 98 9.67 5.00 9.21
CA THR A 98 9.09 4.08 8.23
C THR A 98 8.70 2.72 8.85
N ALA A 99 9.37 2.31 9.92
CA ALA A 99 9.09 1.05 10.60
C ALA A 99 7.76 1.11 11.36
N ALA A 100 7.51 2.19 12.10
CA ALA A 100 6.20 2.40 12.73
C ALA A 100 5.09 2.47 11.68
N LEU A 101 5.31 3.18 10.57
CA LEU A 101 4.28 3.28 9.52
C LEU A 101 3.92 1.91 8.94
N VAL A 102 4.93 1.08 8.69
CA VAL A 102 4.73 -0.27 8.15
C VAL A 102 4.06 -1.19 9.17
N ASN A 103 4.39 -1.07 10.47
CA ASN A 103 3.69 -1.78 11.54
C ASN A 103 2.19 -1.44 11.55
N ASP A 104 1.84 -0.15 11.42
CA ASP A 104 0.44 0.29 11.36
C ASP A 104 -0.28 -0.31 10.15
N LEU A 105 0.32 -0.20 8.96
CA LEU A 105 -0.25 -0.77 7.74
C LEU A 105 -0.43 -2.28 7.86
N HIS A 106 0.54 -2.99 8.40
CA HIS A 106 0.45 -4.43 8.65
C HIS A 106 -0.70 -4.74 9.62
N ALA A 107 -0.77 -4.04 10.77
CA ALA A 107 -1.80 -4.25 11.78
C ALA A 107 -3.23 -4.04 11.21
N VAL A 108 -3.44 -3.01 10.39
CA VAL A 108 -4.71 -2.78 9.69
C VAL A 108 -5.09 -3.98 8.81
N ASN A 109 -4.15 -4.43 7.98
CA ASN A 109 -4.39 -5.55 7.08
C ASN A 109 -4.71 -6.83 7.86
N THR A 110 -3.95 -7.11 8.93
CA THR A 110 -4.16 -8.28 9.78
C THR A 110 -5.52 -8.24 10.47
N LEU A 111 -5.90 -7.12 11.08
CA LEU A 111 -7.22 -6.97 11.71
C LEU A 111 -8.36 -7.15 10.70
N LEU A 112 -8.24 -6.55 9.51
CA LEU A 112 -9.23 -6.72 8.44
C LEU A 112 -9.31 -8.17 7.99
N GLN A 113 -8.18 -8.86 7.88
CA GLN A 113 -8.13 -10.27 7.53
C GLN A 113 -8.77 -11.17 8.60
N GLU A 114 -8.42 -10.97 9.87
CA GLU A 114 -8.94 -11.72 11.03
C GLU A 114 -10.44 -11.48 11.24
N GLY A 115 -10.91 -10.26 10.97
CA GLY A 115 -12.34 -9.90 10.98
C GLY A 115 -13.14 -10.49 9.81
N GLY A 116 -12.52 -11.27 8.92
CA GLY A 116 -13.18 -11.91 7.79
C GLY A 116 -13.29 -11.05 6.53
N PHE A 117 -12.66 -9.87 6.51
CA PHE A 117 -12.66 -8.92 5.39
C PHE A 117 -11.42 -9.04 4.49
N GLY A 118 -10.61 -10.08 4.67
CA GLY A 118 -9.47 -10.38 3.81
C GLY A 118 -9.78 -10.41 2.29
N PRO A 119 -10.93 -10.95 1.83
CA PRO A 119 -11.30 -10.91 0.40
C PRO A 119 -11.51 -9.50 -0.18
N GLN A 120 -11.79 -8.51 0.68
CA GLN A 120 -12.06 -7.11 0.36
C GLN A 120 -10.81 -6.25 0.37
N LEU A 121 -9.70 -6.70 0.98
CA LEU A 121 -8.41 -6.03 0.90
C LEU A 121 -7.92 -5.98 -0.55
N LEU A 122 -7.56 -4.78 -1.01
CA LEU A 122 -7.14 -4.51 -2.38
C LEU A 122 -5.64 -4.23 -2.45
N CYS A 123 -5.21 -3.16 -1.78
CA CYS A 123 -3.80 -2.77 -1.75
C CYS A 123 -3.45 -1.99 -0.48
N SER A 124 -2.15 -1.87 -0.24
CA SER A 124 -1.60 -0.90 0.72
C SER A 124 -0.51 -0.09 0.02
N LEU A 125 -0.25 1.13 0.46
CA LEU A 125 0.79 1.95 -0.14
C LEU A 125 1.55 2.77 0.89
N MET A 126 2.77 3.14 0.50
CA MET A 126 3.63 4.09 1.20
C MET A 126 4.04 5.20 0.24
N GLY A 127 3.85 6.45 0.65
CA GLY A 127 4.13 7.62 -0.15
C GLY A 127 5.59 8.10 -0.04
N PHE A 128 6.10 8.63 -1.15
CA PHE A 128 7.43 9.20 -1.29
C PHE A 128 7.36 10.50 -2.09
N ARG A 129 8.30 11.41 -1.82
CA ARG A 129 8.41 12.69 -2.53
C ARG A 129 9.85 13.03 -2.84
N GLY A 130 10.09 13.54 -4.04
CA GLY A 130 11.36 14.11 -4.48
C GLY A 130 11.45 15.59 -4.15
N ALA A 131 12.68 16.11 -4.01
CA ALA A 131 12.92 17.54 -3.81
C ALA A 131 12.44 18.41 -4.99
N ASP A 132 12.31 17.81 -6.17
CA ASP A 132 11.77 18.41 -7.39
C ASP A 132 10.22 18.37 -7.47
N GLY A 133 9.57 17.91 -6.41
CA GLY A 133 8.10 17.85 -6.30
C GLY A 133 7.47 16.62 -6.93
N ARG A 134 8.25 15.65 -7.45
CA ARG A 134 7.71 14.37 -7.94
C ARG A 134 7.14 13.56 -6.76
N SER A 135 5.96 12.98 -6.96
CA SER A 135 5.34 12.02 -6.02
C SER A 135 5.51 10.59 -6.55
N LEU A 136 5.67 9.65 -5.62
CA LEU A 136 5.69 8.21 -5.89
C LEU A 136 4.96 7.50 -4.75
N ALA A 137 4.22 6.44 -5.06
CA ALA A 137 3.86 5.41 -4.09
C ALA A 137 4.50 4.06 -4.46
N LEU A 138 4.90 3.33 -3.44
CA LEU A 138 5.07 1.87 -3.56
C LEU A 138 3.76 1.22 -3.15
N VAL A 139 3.11 0.53 -4.10
CA VAL A 139 1.80 -0.08 -3.91
C VAL A 139 1.92 -1.59 -3.79
N TYR A 140 1.56 -2.13 -2.63
CA TYR A 140 1.46 -3.55 -2.34
C TYR A 140 0.11 -4.10 -2.81
N LEU A 141 0.11 -5.12 -3.67
CA LEU A 141 -1.06 -5.84 -4.14
C LEU A 141 -1.38 -7.00 -3.21
N TYR A 142 -2.43 -6.85 -2.40
CA TYR A 142 -2.77 -7.82 -1.35
C TYR A 142 -2.94 -9.24 -1.89
N LYS A 143 -3.72 -9.41 -2.98
CA LYS A 143 -3.98 -10.74 -3.58
C LYS A 143 -2.78 -11.36 -4.33
N ARG A 144 -1.66 -10.65 -4.42
CA ARG A 144 -0.47 -11.05 -5.18
C ARG A 144 0.78 -11.19 -4.33
N GLY A 145 0.85 -10.46 -3.22
CA GLY A 145 2.07 -10.41 -2.41
C GLY A 145 3.23 -9.69 -3.12
N THR A 146 2.92 -8.76 -4.04
CA THR A 146 3.87 -8.07 -4.91
C THR A 146 3.71 -6.55 -4.79
N PHE A 147 4.75 -5.81 -5.16
CA PHE A 147 4.76 -4.35 -5.19
C PHE A 147 4.80 -3.81 -6.62
N TYR A 148 4.26 -2.62 -6.84
CA TYR A 148 4.60 -1.84 -8.02
C TYR A 148 4.75 -0.36 -7.66
N PRO A 149 5.65 0.38 -8.34
CA PRO A 149 5.73 1.81 -8.23
C PRO A 149 4.58 2.47 -9.01
N PHE A 150 3.98 3.51 -8.41
CA PHE A 150 3.00 4.37 -9.06
C PHE A 150 3.44 5.83 -8.91
N ALA A 151 3.68 6.52 -10.02
CA ALA A 151 4.20 7.89 -10.03
C ALA A 151 3.21 8.84 -10.70
N PRO A 152 2.24 9.44 -9.97
CA PRO A 152 1.32 10.40 -10.57
C PRO A 152 2.05 11.69 -10.96
N VAL A 153 1.64 12.30 -12.07
CA VAL A 153 2.11 13.63 -12.46
C VAL A 153 1.15 14.67 -11.86
N ALA A 154 1.63 15.42 -10.88
CA ALA A 154 0.84 16.44 -10.20
C ALA A 154 0.23 17.44 -11.20
N GLY A 155 -1.08 17.71 -11.05
CA GLY A 155 -1.82 18.67 -11.88
C GLY A 155 -2.10 18.22 -13.32
N ALA A 156 -1.70 17.02 -13.73
CA ALA A 156 -1.90 16.50 -15.09
C ALA A 156 -3.07 15.50 -15.22
N GLY A 157 -3.98 15.47 -14.22
CA GLY A 157 -5.08 14.51 -14.17
C GLY A 157 -4.59 13.07 -14.08
N ASP A 158 -5.18 12.18 -14.87
CA ASP A 158 -4.89 10.73 -14.89
C ASP A 158 -3.61 10.38 -15.67
N LYS A 159 -2.52 11.13 -15.42
CA LYS A 159 -1.22 10.94 -16.07
C LYS A 159 -0.18 10.44 -15.07
N ARG A 160 0.56 9.39 -15.46
CA ARG A 160 1.67 8.83 -14.69
C ARG A 160 3.00 8.98 -15.40
N ASP A 161 4.07 9.11 -14.62
CA ASP A 161 5.44 9.09 -15.11
C ASP A 161 5.95 7.64 -15.20
N ASN A 162 5.62 6.98 -16.31
CA ASN A 162 6.06 5.60 -16.56
C ASN A 162 7.60 5.47 -16.57
N GLY A 163 8.33 6.54 -16.91
CA GLY A 163 9.79 6.53 -16.90
C GLY A 163 10.33 6.37 -15.48
N LEU A 164 9.79 7.17 -14.55
CA LEU A 164 10.10 7.04 -13.13
C LEU A 164 9.68 5.69 -12.55
N GLU A 165 8.49 5.19 -12.91
CA GLU A 165 8.01 3.88 -12.43
C GLU A 165 8.95 2.74 -12.86
N LEU A 166 9.39 2.72 -14.12
CA LEU A 166 10.33 1.71 -14.62
C LEU A 166 11.73 1.85 -14.00
N GLN A 167 12.20 3.08 -13.77
CA GLN A 167 13.46 3.34 -13.06
C GLN A 167 13.40 2.78 -11.62
N VAL A 168 12.33 3.08 -10.88
CA VAL A 168 12.13 2.60 -9.51
C VAL A 168 12.01 1.08 -9.46
N ARG A 169 11.30 0.47 -10.41
CA ARG A 169 11.24 -0.99 -10.54
C ARG A 169 12.63 -1.61 -10.66
N ALA A 170 13.50 -1.03 -11.50
CA ALA A 170 14.87 -1.55 -11.67
C ALA A 170 15.70 -1.36 -10.40
N LEU A 171 15.55 -0.21 -9.74
CA LEU A 171 16.28 0.13 -8.52
C LEU A 171 15.93 -0.81 -7.35
N LEU A 172 14.65 -1.16 -7.19
CA LEU A 172 14.14 -1.96 -6.06
C LEU A 172 14.03 -3.46 -6.34
N ALA A 173 14.50 -3.95 -7.49
CA ALA A 173 14.33 -5.35 -7.90
C ALA A 173 14.94 -6.37 -6.93
N ASN A 174 15.96 -5.95 -6.15
CA ASN A 174 16.59 -6.80 -5.13
C ASN A 174 16.02 -6.60 -3.72
N ASP A 175 15.27 -5.52 -3.49
CA ASP A 175 14.72 -5.15 -2.18
C ASP A 175 13.27 -5.62 -2.02
N LEU A 176 12.49 -5.56 -3.11
CA LEU A 176 11.06 -5.86 -3.12
C LEU A 176 10.71 -6.90 -4.18
N ARG A 177 9.69 -7.69 -3.88
CA ARG A 177 9.05 -8.56 -4.88
C ARG A 177 8.17 -7.70 -5.81
N ILE A 178 8.76 -7.21 -6.90
CA ILE A 178 8.04 -6.38 -7.87
C ILE A 178 7.08 -7.22 -8.72
N GLU A 179 5.89 -6.68 -9.01
CA GLU A 179 4.92 -7.27 -9.93
C GLU A 179 5.42 -7.17 -11.38
N GLU A 180 5.57 -8.33 -12.01
CA GLU A 180 6.09 -8.45 -13.37
C GLU A 180 5.05 -8.06 -14.43
N ASP A 181 3.77 -8.33 -14.14
CA ASP A 181 2.66 -8.03 -15.05
C ASP A 181 2.27 -6.55 -14.94
N LEU A 182 2.71 -5.74 -15.90
CA LEU A 182 2.40 -4.30 -15.97
C LEU A 182 0.89 -4.03 -16.11
N ALA A 183 0.09 -4.99 -16.58
CA ALA A 183 -1.38 -4.83 -16.63
C ALA A 183 -2.02 -4.83 -15.23
N ARG A 184 -1.27 -5.26 -14.21
CA ARG A 184 -1.67 -5.22 -12.78
C ARG A 184 -1.21 -3.96 -12.08
N TRP A 185 -0.50 -3.07 -12.77
CA TRP A 185 -0.12 -1.77 -12.24
C TRP A 185 -1.30 -0.82 -12.38
N PHE A 186 -2.27 -1.03 -11.51
CA PHE A 186 -3.51 -0.28 -11.49
C PHE A 186 -3.23 1.17 -11.09
N PRO A 187 -3.89 2.14 -11.73
CA PRO A 187 -3.80 3.51 -11.24
C PRO A 187 -4.51 3.64 -9.89
N VAL A 188 -3.86 4.29 -8.93
CA VAL A 188 -4.44 4.62 -7.61
C VAL A 188 -4.59 6.14 -7.47
N TRP A 189 -5.29 6.74 -8.44
CA TRP A 189 -5.53 8.19 -8.47
C TRP A 189 -6.25 8.67 -7.22
N GLY A 190 -5.76 9.75 -6.63
CA GLY A 190 -6.38 10.35 -5.43
C GLY A 190 -6.28 9.48 -4.17
N ALA A 191 -5.44 8.44 -4.18
CA ALA A 191 -5.20 7.66 -2.99
C ALA A 191 -4.66 8.55 -1.86
N PRO A 192 -5.17 8.44 -0.62
CA PRO A 192 -4.71 9.28 0.47
C PRO A 192 -3.24 8.99 0.78
N GLY A 193 -2.44 10.06 0.92
CA GLY A 193 -1.01 9.96 1.22
C GLY A 193 -0.06 10.14 0.02
N LEU A 194 -0.60 10.38 -1.18
CA LEU A 194 0.14 10.55 -2.44
C LEU A 194 0.33 12.02 -2.86
#